data_AF-A0A318KLI1-F1
#
_entry.id   AF-A0A318KLI1-F1
#
_cell.length_a   1.000
_cell.length_b   1.000
_cell.length_c   1.000
_cell.angle_alpha   90.00
_cell.angle_beta   90.00
_cell.angle_gamma   90.00
#
_symmetry.space_group_name_H-M   'P 1'
#
loop_
_entity.id
_entity.type
_entity.pdbx_description
1 polymer ?
#
loop_
_entity_poly.entity_id
_entity_poly.type
_entity_poly.pdbx_seq_one_letter_code
_entity_poly.pdbx_strand_id
1 'polypeptide(L)'
;MDMDERWVNRSPAIMLETFHWFRGEGFDCIVEDLLALPAETGVLAEGFRLLPRLVAPLLTAPGQGVWLLPTPEFRRAAFDRRGWEIPGRTGDPERAARNLLDRDRMFTDRLRGETRRLHLPTVEVSTAMTEDEVIDTVSRVFRM
;
A
#
# COMPACT_ATOMS: atom_id res chain seq x y z
N MET A 1 10.92 -16.19 -16.05
CA MET A 1 11.37 -15.96 -14.67
C MET A 1 10.71 -17.00 -13.79
N ASP A 2 11.51 -17.87 -13.18
CA ASP A 2 11.01 -18.87 -12.21
C ASP A 2 10.75 -18.23 -10.84
N MET A 3 10.29 -19.03 -9.86
CA MET A 3 9.95 -18.53 -8.53
C MET A 3 11.17 -18.07 -7.73
N ASP A 4 12.33 -18.70 -7.91
CA ASP A 4 13.55 -18.37 -7.18
C ASP A 4 14.20 -17.11 -7.76
N GLU A 5 14.26 -16.98 -9.08
CA GLU A 5 14.63 -15.75 -9.77
C GLU A 5 13.71 -14.60 -9.34
N ARG A 6 12.41 -14.86 -9.18
CA ARG A 6 11.47 -13.82 -8.81
C ARG A 6 11.60 -13.39 -7.34
N TRP A 7 11.78 -14.33 -6.42
CA TRP A 7 11.56 -14.10 -4.98
C TRP A 7 12.75 -14.43 -4.06
N VAL A 8 13.76 -15.16 -4.54
CA VAL A 8 14.92 -15.58 -3.73
C VAL A 8 16.20 -14.85 -4.16
N ASN A 9 16.50 -14.93 -5.46
CA ASN A 9 17.80 -14.56 -6.03
C ASN A 9 17.96 -13.05 -6.24
N ARG A 10 16.86 -12.34 -6.47
CA ARG A 10 16.87 -10.86 -6.59
C ARG A 10 16.89 -10.22 -5.20
N SER A 11 17.47 -9.02 -5.11
CA SER A 11 17.38 -8.23 -3.89
C SER A 11 15.97 -7.62 -3.74
N PRO A 12 15.51 -7.35 -2.51
CA PRO A 12 14.24 -6.66 -2.27
C PRO A 12 14.14 -5.31 -3.00
N ALA A 13 15.26 -4.58 -3.12
CA ALA A 13 15.34 -3.33 -3.86
C ALA A 13 15.07 -3.51 -5.36
N ILE A 14 15.65 -4.54 -5.99
CA ILE A 14 15.36 -4.86 -7.39
C ILE A 14 13.90 -5.30 -7.54
N MET A 15 13.37 -6.09 -6.60
CA MET A 15 11.96 -6.47 -6.61
C MET A 15 11.06 -5.24 -6.53
N LEU A 16 11.35 -4.28 -5.66
CA LEU A 16 10.59 -3.04 -5.51
C LEU A 16 10.58 -2.24 -6.82
N GLU A 17 11.74 -2.04 -7.43
CA GLU A 17 11.86 -1.20 -8.63
C GLU A 17 11.29 -1.87 -9.89
N THR A 18 11.23 -3.21 -9.92
CA THR A 18 10.71 -3.97 -11.07
C THR A 18 9.30 -4.53 -10.87
N PHE A 19 8.72 -4.39 -9.67
CA PHE A 19 7.35 -4.84 -9.42
C PHE A 19 6.38 -3.92 -10.15
N HIS A 20 5.78 -4.46 -11.21
CA HIS A 20 4.68 -3.82 -11.90
C HIS A 20 3.62 -3.39 -10.89
N TRP A 21 3.07 -2.20 -11.06
CA TRP A 21 2.01 -1.58 -10.25
C TRP A 21 2.46 -0.67 -9.10
N PHE A 22 3.72 -0.74 -8.64
CA PHE A 22 4.23 0.20 -7.62
C PHE A 22 4.58 1.58 -8.16
N ARG A 23 4.42 1.80 -9.47
CA ARG A 23 4.66 3.09 -10.14
C ARG A 23 3.35 3.78 -10.55
N GLY A 24 2.20 3.21 -10.18
CA GLY A 24 0.88 3.76 -10.50
C GLY A 24 0.42 3.43 -11.91
N GLU A 25 0.92 2.33 -12.47
CA GLU A 25 0.46 1.80 -13.75
C GLU A 25 -1.07 1.61 -13.71
N GLY A 26 -1.75 2.05 -14.77
CA GLY A 26 -3.22 2.01 -14.85
C GLY A 26 -3.95 2.96 -13.89
N PHE A 27 -3.27 3.95 -13.30
CA PHE A 27 -3.93 4.99 -12.49
C PHE A 27 -4.96 5.79 -13.30
N ASP A 28 -4.66 6.12 -14.56
CA ASP A 28 -5.58 6.86 -15.42
C ASP A 28 -6.89 6.09 -15.65
N CYS A 29 -6.84 4.77 -15.78
CA CYS A 29 -8.05 3.95 -15.87
C CYS A 29 -8.91 4.03 -14.60
N ILE A 30 -8.29 4.14 -13.41
CA ILE A 30 -9.03 4.34 -12.16
C ILE A 30 -9.73 5.70 -12.19
N VAL A 31 -9.05 6.75 -12.68
CA VAL A 31 -9.63 8.09 -12.80
C VAL A 31 -10.81 8.09 -13.80
N GLU A 32 -10.65 7.43 -14.94
CA GLU A 32 -11.71 7.27 -15.94
C GLU A 32 -12.95 6.58 -15.35
N ASP A 33 -12.76 5.49 -14.61
CA ASP A 33 -13.85 4.78 -13.96
C ASP A 33 -14.57 5.66 -12.92
N LEU A 34 -13.82 6.43 -12.12
CA LEU A 34 -14.40 7.34 -11.12
C LEU A 34 -15.17 8.50 -11.77
N LEU A 35 -14.69 9.04 -12.89
CA LEU A 35 -15.37 10.11 -13.63
C LEU A 35 -16.66 9.62 -14.32
N ALA A 36 -16.78 8.32 -14.58
CA ALA A 36 -17.99 7.73 -15.14
C ALA A 36 -19.11 7.52 -14.11
N LEU A 37 -18.82 7.64 -12.80
CA LEU A 37 -19.80 7.49 -11.73
C LEU A 37 -20.63 8.78 -11.53
N PRO A 38 -21.88 8.69 -11.03
CA PRO A 38 -22.68 9.87 -10.72
C PRO A 38 -22.03 10.74 -9.63
N ALA A 39 -21.87 12.04 -9.92
CA ALA A 39 -21.22 12.99 -9.01
C ALA A 39 -21.94 13.16 -7.65
N GLU A 40 -23.22 12.84 -7.59
CA GLU A 40 -24.05 12.95 -6.37
C GLU A 40 -23.82 11.80 -5.38
N THR A 41 -23.08 10.76 -5.77
CA THR A 41 -22.78 9.61 -4.90
C THR A 41 -21.38 9.77 -4.32
N GLY A 42 -21.23 9.74 -3.00
CA GLY A 42 -19.93 9.64 -2.37
C GLY A 42 -19.26 8.32 -2.72
N VAL A 43 -18.08 8.36 -3.33
CA VAL A 43 -17.32 7.18 -3.75
C VAL A 43 -16.05 7.04 -2.92
N LEU A 44 -15.82 5.84 -2.37
CA LEU A 44 -14.54 5.47 -1.76
C LEU A 44 -13.71 4.69 -2.77
N ALA A 45 -12.56 5.25 -3.15
CA ALA A 45 -11.54 4.55 -3.93
C ALA A 45 -10.46 4.00 -2.99
N GLU A 46 -10.22 2.69 -3.03
CA GLU A 46 -9.17 2.03 -2.25
C GLU A 46 -8.25 1.22 -3.16
N GLY A 47 -6.94 1.25 -2.85
CA GLY A 47 -5.99 0.35 -3.47
C GLY A 47 -4.57 0.90 -3.46
N PHE A 48 -3.58 0.01 -3.55
CA PHE A 48 -2.17 0.37 -3.48
C PHE A 48 -1.64 1.18 -4.70
N ARG A 49 -2.44 1.28 -5.78
CA ARG A 49 -2.14 2.11 -6.96
C ARG A 49 -2.46 3.60 -6.76
N LEU A 50 -3.19 3.93 -5.69
CA LEU A 50 -3.51 5.31 -5.30
C LEU A 50 -2.29 5.95 -4.62
N LEU A 51 -1.24 6.19 -5.41
CA LEU A 51 0.02 6.74 -4.89
C LEU A 51 -0.16 8.22 -4.49
N PRO A 52 0.44 8.67 -3.36
CA PRO A 52 0.32 10.04 -2.88
C PRO A 52 0.59 11.10 -3.96
N ARG A 53 1.67 10.93 -4.73
CA ARG A 53 2.04 11.86 -5.81
C ARG A 53 1.06 11.91 -6.99
N LEU A 54 0.25 10.88 -7.20
CA LEU A 54 -0.72 10.79 -8.29
C LEU A 54 -2.09 11.32 -7.86
N VAL A 55 -2.46 11.04 -6.61
CA VAL A 55 -3.74 11.46 -6.04
C VAL A 55 -3.72 12.92 -5.60
N ALA A 56 -2.62 13.42 -5.02
CA ALA A 56 -2.55 14.78 -4.47
C ALA A 56 -3.01 15.89 -5.43
N PRO A 57 -2.65 15.89 -6.73
CA PRO A 57 -3.12 16.91 -7.67
C PRO A 57 -4.63 16.89 -7.94
N LEU A 58 -5.31 15.80 -7.60
CA LEU A 58 -6.75 15.61 -7.82
C LEU A 58 -7.59 15.97 -6.58
N LEU A 59 -6.95 16.15 -5.41
CA LEU A 59 -7.66 16.50 -4.18
C LEU A 59 -7.93 18.01 -4.12
N THR A 60 -9.15 18.37 -3.75
CA THR A 60 -9.54 19.76 -3.46
C THR A 60 -9.30 20.13 -1.99
N ALA A 61 -9.16 19.14 -1.11
CA ALA A 61 -8.78 19.31 0.29
C ALA A 61 -7.95 18.12 0.81
N PRO A 62 -7.01 18.32 1.77
CA PRO A 62 -6.21 17.23 2.33
C PRO A 62 -7.04 16.11 2.98
N GLY A 63 -8.22 16.42 3.51
CA GLY A 63 -9.11 15.44 4.17
C GLY A 63 -9.84 14.49 3.21
N GLN A 64 -9.60 14.58 1.90
CA GLN A 64 -10.19 13.68 0.91
C GLN A 64 -9.34 12.44 0.62
N GLY A 65 -8.19 12.30 1.28
CA GLY A 65 -7.33 11.14 1.15
C GLY A 65 -6.62 10.81 2.46
N VAL A 66 -6.49 9.52 2.74
CA VAL A 66 -5.71 9.00 3.87
C VAL A 66 -4.94 7.77 3.43
N TRP A 67 -3.69 7.66 3.85
CA TRP A 67 -2.85 6.50 3.58
C TRP A 67 -2.60 5.72 4.86
N LEU A 68 -3.05 4.46 4.88
CA LEU A 68 -2.77 3.52 5.97
C LEU A 68 -1.42 2.86 5.71
N LEU A 69 -0.45 3.16 6.56
CA LEU A 69 0.94 2.73 6.41
C LEU A 69 1.24 1.65 7.46
N PRO A 70 1.22 0.35 7.10
CA PRO A 70 1.44 -0.71 8.07
C PRO A 70 2.89 -0.73 8.55
N THR A 71 3.07 -0.92 9.85
CA THR A 71 4.38 -1.25 10.45
C THR A 71 4.89 -2.61 9.93
N PRO A 72 6.21 -2.87 9.94
CA PRO A 72 6.77 -4.17 9.56
C PRO A 72 6.17 -5.35 10.34
N GLU A 73 5.93 -5.15 11.63
CA GLU A 73 5.35 -6.16 12.54
C GLU A 73 3.89 -6.45 12.17
N PHE A 74 3.10 -5.40 11.88
CA PHE A 74 1.74 -5.57 11.39
C PHE A 74 1.70 -6.31 10.05
N ARG A 75 2.59 -5.95 9.13
CA ARG A 75 2.69 -6.61 7.81
C ARG A 75 2.98 -8.10 7.95
N ARG A 76 3.93 -8.47 8.82
CA ARG A 76 4.25 -9.86 9.15
C ARG A 76 3.01 -10.57 9.71
N ALA A 77 2.41 -10.03 10.77
CA ALA A 77 1.24 -10.63 11.40
C ALA A 77 0.07 -10.82 10.43
N ALA A 78 -0.15 -9.87 9.52
CA ALA A 78 -1.19 -9.96 8.49
C ALA A 78 -0.91 -11.10 7.49
N PHE A 79 0.34 -11.29 7.05
CA PHE A 79 0.70 -12.41 6.18
C PHE A 79 0.58 -13.76 6.89
N ASP A 80 1.01 -13.83 8.15
CA ASP A 80 0.94 -15.08 8.92
C ASP A 80 -0.52 -15.51 9.17
N ARG A 81 -1.44 -14.55 9.40
CA ARG A 81 -2.88 -14.82 9.56
C ARG A 81 -3.57 -15.20 8.25
N ARG A 82 -3.30 -14.47 7.16
CA ARG A 82 -3.94 -14.70 5.86
C ARG A 82 -3.42 -15.97 5.18
N GLY A 83 -2.20 -16.38 5.54
CA GLY A 83 -1.42 -17.32 4.75
C GLY A 83 -0.83 -16.62 3.52
N TRP A 84 0.38 -17.03 3.17
CA TRP A 84 1.06 -16.59 1.97
C TRP A 84 1.82 -17.76 1.35
N GLU A 85 1.34 -18.20 0.20
CA GLU A 85 1.82 -19.41 -0.47
C GLU A 85 3.11 -19.15 -1.27
N ILE A 86 3.40 -17.89 -1.62
CA ILE A 86 4.51 -17.53 -2.50
C ILE A 86 5.85 -18.08 -1.98
N PRO A 87 6.24 -17.87 -0.71
CA PRO A 87 7.50 -18.41 -0.20
C PRO A 87 7.59 -19.94 -0.29
N GLY A 88 6.49 -20.65 0.00
CA GLY A 88 6.45 -22.13 -0.04
C GLY A 88 6.61 -22.73 -1.43
N ARG A 89 6.61 -21.92 -2.48
CA ARG A 89 6.79 -22.33 -3.89
C ARG A 89 8.19 -22.05 -4.41
N THR A 90 9.15 -21.76 -3.53
CA THR A 90 10.55 -21.44 -3.85
C THR A 90 11.49 -22.48 -3.25
N GLY A 91 12.73 -22.55 -3.75
CA GLY A 91 13.78 -23.41 -3.20
C GLY A 91 14.29 -22.95 -1.83
N ASP A 92 14.02 -21.70 -1.43
CA ASP A 92 14.36 -21.14 -0.11
C ASP A 92 13.19 -20.29 0.42
N PRO A 93 12.17 -20.93 1.04
CA PRO A 93 10.99 -20.24 1.54
C PRO A 93 11.29 -19.17 2.57
N GLU A 94 12.28 -19.37 3.43
CA GLU A 94 12.61 -18.37 4.46
C GLU A 94 13.19 -17.11 3.83
N ARG A 95 14.10 -17.26 2.86
CA ARG A 95 14.67 -16.12 2.14
C ARG A 95 13.63 -15.42 1.28
N ALA A 96 12.75 -16.16 0.61
CA ALA A 96 11.64 -15.58 -0.14
C ALA A 96 10.71 -14.74 0.75
N ALA A 97 10.35 -15.26 1.93
CA ALA A 97 9.55 -14.55 2.91
C ALA A 97 10.24 -13.26 3.40
N ARG A 98 11.53 -13.33 3.78
CA ARG A 98 12.30 -12.15 4.17
C ARG A 98 12.32 -11.10 3.06
N ASN A 99 12.61 -11.52 1.82
CA ASN A 99 12.70 -10.61 0.69
C ASN A 99 11.38 -9.89 0.39
N LEU A 100 10.25 -10.61 0.43
CA LEU A 100 8.93 -10.04 0.20
C LEU A 100 8.58 -8.98 1.24
N LEU A 101 8.87 -9.23 2.51
CA LEU A 101 8.60 -8.28 3.58
C LEU A 101 9.50 -7.08 3.55
N ASP A 102 10.79 -7.26 3.22
CA ASP A 102 11.69 -6.14 3.04
C ASP A 102 11.26 -5.25 1.87
N ARG A 103 10.83 -5.86 0.75
CA ARG A 103 10.27 -5.11 -0.38
C ARG A 103 9.05 -4.30 0.03
N ASP A 104 8.11 -4.92 0.74
CA ASP A 104 6.88 -4.27 1.18
C ASP A 104 7.15 -3.15 2.19
N ARG A 105 8.08 -3.35 3.13
CA ARG A 105 8.57 -2.31 4.04
C ARG A 105 9.13 -1.13 3.26
N MET A 106 10.02 -1.38 2.30
CA MET A 106 10.62 -0.32 1.47
C MET A 106 9.55 0.44 0.66
N PHE A 107 8.51 -0.24 0.17
CA PHE A 107 7.38 0.41 -0.48
C PHE A 107 6.61 1.33 0.49
N THR A 108 6.29 0.85 1.70
CA THR A 108 5.66 1.66 2.74
C THR A 108 6.53 2.87 3.14
N ASP A 109 7.85 2.68 3.25
CA ASP A 109 8.80 3.77 3.55
C ASP A 109 8.79 4.84 2.44
N ARG A 110 8.67 4.42 1.17
CA ARG A 110 8.51 5.34 0.04
C ARG A 110 7.22 6.14 0.16
N LEU A 111 6.10 5.47 0.45
CA LEU A 111 4.81 6.15 0.64
C LEU A 111 4.87 7.15 1.80
N ARG A 112 5.49 6.77 2.93
CA ARG A 112 5.70 7.65 4.08
C ARG A 112 6.50 8.90 3.72
N GLY A 113 7.55 8.76 2.92
CA GLY A 113 8.33 9.89 2.42
C GLY A 113 7.51 10.82 1.52
N GLU A 114 6.72 10.23 0.60
CA GLU A 114 5.88 11.00 -0.33
C GLU A 114 4.75 11.75 0.40
N THR A 115 4.01 11.08 1.28
CA THR A 115 2.91 11.72 2.03
C THR A 115 3.42 12.82 2.95
N ARG A 116 4.55 12.61 3.63
CA ARG A 116 5.19 13.64 4.45
C ARG A 116 5.57 14.87 3.63
N ARG A 117 6.15 14.68 2.44
CA ARG A 117 6.54 15.77 1.53
C ARG A 117 5.32 16.53 0.98
N LEU A 118 4.21 15.83 0.75
CA LEU A 118 2.98 16.39 0.19
C LEU A 118 2.00 16.89 1.28
N HIS A 119 2.36 16.77 2.56
CA HIS A 119 1.51 17.11 3.70
C HIS A 119 0.14 16.39 3.67
N LEU A 120 0.15 15.14 3.21
CA LEU A 120 -1.06 14.32 3.13
C LEU A 120 -1.30 13.54 4.44
N PRO A 121 -2.57 13.34 4.85
CA PRO A 121 -2.89 12.55 6.04
C PRO A 121 -2.42 11.10 5.94
N THR A 122 -1.86 10.59 7.04
CA THR A 122 -1.45 9.18 7.16
C THR A 122 -1.85 8.62 8.51
N VAL A 123 -2.14 7.32 8.53
CA VAL A 123 -2.28 6.55 9.77
C VAL A 123 -1.25 5.43 9.73
N GLU A 124 -0.33 5.43 10.68
CA GLU A 124 0.55 4.28 10.87
C GLU A 124 -0.23 3.18 11.58
N VAL A 125 -0.32 1.99 10.97
CA VAL A 125 -1.11 0.88 11.51
C VAL A 125 -0.17 -0.15 12.13
N SER A 126 -0.30 -0.35 13.43
CA SER A 126 0.49 -1.32 14.20
C SER A 126 -0.38 -2.45 14.76
N THR A 127 0.25 -3.54 15.21
CA THR A 127 -0.46 -4.65 15.85
C THR A 127 -1.08 -4.31 17.20
N ALA A 128 -0.69 -3.17 17.81
CA ALA A 128 -1.25 -2.70 19.07
C ALA A 128 -2.56 -1.94 18.87
N MET A 129 -2.85 -1.47 17.64
CA MET A 129 -4.06 -0.73 17.36
C MET A 129 -5.25 -1.66 17.20
N THR A 130 -6.39 -1.23 17.75
CA THR A 130 -7.68 -1.86 17.47
C THR A 130 -8.24 -1.39 16.13
N GLU A 131 -9.20 -2.14 15.58
CA GLU A 131 -9.93 -1.71 14.39
C GLU A 131 -10.69 -0.40 14.65
N ASP A 132 -11.32 -0.27 15.82
CA ASP A 132 -12.03 0.95 16.23
C ASP A 132 -11.12 2.18 16.26
N GLU A 133 -9.89 2.06 16.79
CA GLU A 133 -8.92 3.18 16.81
C GLU A 133 -8.51 3.62 15.39
N VAL A 134 -8.39 2.68 14.46
CA VAL A 134 -8.11 2.97 13.06
C VAL A 134 -9.33 3.65 12.43
N ILE A 135 -10.54 3.13 12.65
CA ILE A 135 -11.80 3.70 12.16
C ILE A 135 -11.96 5.13 12.65
N ASP A 136 -11.83 5.38 13.94
CA ASP A 136 -11.94 6.73 14.53
C ASP A 136 -10.93 7.71 13.95
N THR A 137 -9.73 7.24 13.63
CA THR A 137 -8.71 8.09 13.01
C THR A 137 -9.04 8.40 11.56
N VAL A 138 -9.51 7.41 10.80
CA VAL A 138 -9.92 7.59 9.40
C VAL A 138 -11.15 8.48 9.29
N SER A 139 -12.18 8.26 10.11
CA SER A 139 -13.40 9.07 10.15
C SER A 139 -13.10 10.54 10.42
N ARG A 140 -12.20 10.83 11.38
CA ARG A 140 -11.74 12.21 11.65
C ARG A 140 -11.07 12.88 10.44
N VAL A 141 -10.33 12.14 9.62
CA VAL A 141 -9.72 12.69 8.39
C VAL A 141 -10.79 13.07 7.38
N PHE A 142 -11.76 12.17 7.14
CA PHE A 142 -12.86 12.40 6.20
C PHE A 142 -13.97 13.31 6.75
N ARG A 143 -13.91 13.67 8.04
CA ARG A 143 -14.93 14.46 8.75
C ARG A 143 -16.30 13.77 8.75
N MET A 144 -16.29 12.46 8.94
CA MET A 144 -17.47 11.60 9.07
C MET A 144 -17.73 11.25 10.53
#